data_AF-A0A818F4I2-F1
#
_entry.id   AF-A0A818F4I2-F1
#
_cell.length_a   1.000
_cell.length_b   1.000
_cell.length_c   1.000
_cell.angle_alpha   90.00
_cell.angle_beta   90.00
_cell.angle_gamma   90.00
#
_symmetry.space_group_name_H-M   'P 1'
#
loop_
_entity.id
_entity.type
_entity.pdbx_description
1 polymer ?
#
loop_
_entity_poly.entity_id
_entity_poly.type
_entity_poly.pdbx_seq_one_letter_code
_entity_poly.pdbx_strand_id
1 'polypeptide(L)' 'FQLKNFPFNHRYIGTISTSNHRCLDSMMGPDVSKGLNTKVLAQTCHKDGGNQIFLYTTSNKIYFDELCLEPADGKL' A
#
# COMPACT_ATOMS: atom_id res chain seq x y z
N PHE A 1 8.02 9.24 6.06
CA PHE A 1 6.71 8.69 6.43
C PHE A 1 5.97 9.71 7.29
N GLN A 2 5.03 10.47 6.71
CA GLN A 2 4.18 11.39 7.47
C GLN A 2 2.77 10.82 7.48
N LEU A 3 2.29 10.38 8.65
CA LEU A 3 0.95 9.81 8.86
C LEU A 3 -0.19 10.84 8.69
N LYS A 4 0.08 12.01 8.10
CA LYS A 4 -0.79 13.19 8.18
C LYS A 4 -2.10 13.08 7.40
N ASN A 5 -2.20 12.13 6.46
CA ASN A 5 -3.36 12.01 5.57
C ASN A 5 -4.10 10.68 5.67
N PHE A 6 -3.74 9.79 6.60
CA PHE A 6 -4.48 8.54 6.75
C PHE A 6 -5.83 8.82 7.42
N PRO A 7 -6.96 8.37 6.84
CA PRO A 7 -8.25 8.50 7.51
C PRO A 7 -8.18 7.79 8.87
N PHE A 8 -8.62 8.47 9.94
CA PHE A 8 -8.58 7.96 11.33
C PHE A 8 -9.24 6.59 11.52
N ASN A 9 -10.07 6.16 10.57
CA ASN A 9 -10.78 4.89 10.55
C ASN A 9 -9.94 3.76 9.93
N HIS A 10 -8.99 3.23 10.70
CA HIS A 10 -8.11 2.14 10.27
C HIS A 10 -8.24 0.88 11.12
N ARG A 11 -8.05 -0.28 10.48
CA ARG A 11 -7.96 -1.59 11.14
C ARG A 11 -6.52 -2.05 11.29
N TYR A 12 -5.66 -1.69 10.35
CA TYR A 12 -4.27 -2.11 10.34
C TYR A 12 -3.39 -1.10 9.59
N ILE A 13 -2.20 -0.85 10.13
CA ILE A 13 -1.11 -0.13 9.48
C ILE A 13 0.12 -1.03 9.55
N GLY A 14 0.71 -1.31 8.40
CA GLY A 14 1.92 -2.12 8.34
C GLY A 14 2.13 -2.76 6.99
N THR A 15 2.91 -3.82 6.99
CA THR A 15 3.30 -4.51 5.76
C THR A 15 2.35 -5.66 5.45
N ILE A 16 1.97 -5.78 4.17
CA ILE A 16 1.19 -6.90 3.66
C ILE A 16 2.18 -7.94 3.13
N SER A 17 2.22 -9.13 3.73
CA SER A 17 3.14 -10.20 3.35
C SER A 17 2.44 -11.37 2.68
N THR A 18 3.15 -12.03 1.78
CA THR A 18 2.75 -13.28 1.13
C THR A 18 3.31 -14.47 1.91
N SER A 19 2.78 -15.67 1.63
CA SER A 19 3.24 -16.93 2.27
C SER A 19 4.71 -17.26 2.02
N ASN A 20 5.31 -16.75 0.94
CA ASN A 20 6.73 -16.90 0.62
C ASN A 20 7.61 -15.76 1.16
N HIS A 21 7.16 -15.04 2.20
CA HIS A 21 7.92 -13.96 2.86
C HIS A 21 8.33 -12.82 1.91
N ARG A 22 7.49 -12.53 0.91
CA ARG A 22 7.58 -11.30 0.12
C ARG A 22 6.56 -10.30 0.65
N CYS A 23 6.81 -9.03 0.40
CA CYS A 23 5.99 -7.93 0.87
C CYS A 23 5.44 -7.17 -0.32
N LEU A 24 4.20 -6.73 -0.22
CA LEU A 24 3.65 -5.79 -1.17
C LEU A 24 4.47 -4.51 -1.12
N ASP A 25 4.84 -4.02 -2.29
CA ASP A 25 5.74 -2.89 -2.48
C ASP A 25 5.13 -1.99 -3.55
N SER A 26 4.90 -0.72 -3.19
CA SER A 26 4.31 0.24 -4.12
C SER A 26 5.25 0.58 -5.27
N MET A 27 6.56 0.30 -5.14
CA MET A 27 7.63 0.72 -6.04
C MET A 27 7.74 2.24 -6.19
N MET A 28 7.05 2.98 -5.32
CA MET A 28 6.93 4.42 -5.43
C MET A 28 7.98 5.10 -4.58
N GLY A 29 8.60 6.12 -5.17
CA GLY A 29 9.46 7.07 -4.46
C GLY A 29 8.64 8.14 -3.72
N PRO A 30 9.23 9.30 -3.43
CA PRO A 30 8.57 10.36 -2.67
C PRO A 30 7.41 11.04 -3.41
N ASP A 31 7.38 10.94 -4.74
CA ASP A 31 6.30 11.48 -5.56
C ASP A 31 5.23 10.40 -5.81
N VAL A 32 4.23 10.39 -4.93
CA VAL A 32 3.17 9.39 -4.92
C VAL A 32 2.21 9.54 -6.11
N SER A 33 2.09 10.74 -6.69
CA SER A 33 1.20 10.99 -7.83
C SER A 33 1.54 10.13 -9.07
N LYS A 34 2.81 9.73 -9.20
CA LYS A 34 3.31 8.84 -10.26
C LYS A 34 2.89 7.38 -10.12
N GLY A 35 2.28 7.02 -8.98
CA GLY A 35 1.78 5.67 -8.73
C GLY A 35 0.44 5.35 -9.38
N LEU A 36 -0.32 6.37 -9.81
CA LEU A 36 -1.61 6.17 -10.48
C LEU A 36 -1.45 5.30 -11.72
N ASN A 37 -2.30 4.27 -11.85
CA ASN A 37 -2.27 3.28 -12.93
C ASN A 37 -0.97 2.48 -13.05
N THR A 38 -0.13 2.47 -12.00
CA THR A 38 1.06 1.62 -11.94
C THR A 38 0.78 0.35 -11.15
N LYS A 39 1.55 -0.71 -11.45
CA LYS A 39 1.43 -1.99 -10.75
C LYS A 39 2.25 -1.97 -9.47
N VAL A 40 1.64 -2.38 -8.38
CA VAL A 40 2.36 -2.80 -7.16
C VAL A 40 3.02 -4.15 -7.39
N LEU A 41 4.16 -4.39 -6.75
CA LEU A 41 4.92 -5.64 -6.90
C LEU A 41 5.07 -6.33 -5.54
N ALA A 42 5.25 -7.66 -5.56
CA ALA A 42 5.73 -8.37 -4.38
C ALA A 42 7.27 -8.32 -4.39
N GLN A 43 7.91 -7.74 -3.38
CA GLN A 43 9.37 -7.61 -3.23
C GLN A 43 9.89 -8.25 -1.95
N THR A 44 11.21 -8.33 -1.79
CA THR A 44 11.82 -8.80 -0.54
C THR A 44 11.39 -7.87 0.61
N CYS A 45 10.87 -8.45 1.69
CA CYS A 45 10.52 -7.71 2.90
C CYS A 45 11.78 -7.14 3.55
N HIS A 46 11.89 -5.82 3.69
CA HIS A 46 13.07 -5.19 4.31
C HIS A 46 12.78 -4.47 5.63
N LYS A 47 11.50 -4.30 6.01
CA LYS A 47 11.07 -3.73 7.31
C LYS A 47 11.51 -2.27 7.57
N ASP A 48 12.01 -1.56 6.57
CA ASP A 48 12.39 -0.14 6.69
C ASP A 48 11.19 0.81 6.57
N GLY A 49 9.98 0.26 6.45
CA GLY A 49 8.77 1.02 6.18
C GLY A 49 8.67 1.43 4.72
N GLY A 50 8.52 2.73 4.46
CA GLY A 50 8.57 3.26 3.10
C GLY A 50 7.46 2.72 2.19
N ASN A 51 7.86 2.36 0.97
CA ASN A 51 7.04 1.73 -0.06
C ASN A 51 6.39 0.38 0.36
N GLN A 52 6.73 -0.18 1.52
CA GLN A 52 6.17 -1.44 2.04
C GLN A 52 5.18 -1.26 3.21
N ILE A 53 4.66 -0.05 3.43
CA ILE A 53 3.64 0.21 4.46
C ILE A 53 2.33 0.63 3.82
N PHE A 54 1.28 -0.12 4.15
CA PHE A 54 -0.07 0.08 3.65
C PHE A 54 -1.03 0.27 4.83
N LEU A 55 -2.10 1.01 4.57
CA LEU A 55 -3.23 1.19 5.48
C LEU A 55 -4.39 0.30 5.04
N TYR A 56 -4.92 -0.51 5.95
CA TYR A 56 -6.20 -1.18 5.77
C TYR A 56 -7.29 -0.46 6.58
N THR A 57 -8.29 0.07 5.90
CA THR A 57 -9.35 0.88 6.51
C THR A 57 -10.50 0.04 7.08
N THR A 58 -11.34 0.66 7.92
CA THR A 58 -12.60 0.02 8.35
C THR A 58 -13.62 -0.16 7.22
N SER A 59 -13.45 0.55 6.10
CA SER A 59 -14.25 0.45 4.87
C SER A 59 -13.70 -0.56 3.86
N ASN A 60 -12.81 -1.47 4.30
CA ASN A 60 -12.21 -2.53 3.50
C ASN A 60 -11.37 -2.04 2.30
N LYS A 61 -10.73 -0.88 2.43
CA LYS A 61 -9.82 -0.34 1.41
C LYS A 61 -8.36 -0.47 1.85
N ILE A 62 -7.47 -0.65 0.88
CA ILE A 62 -6.03 -0.72 1.10
C ILE A 62 -5.40 0.51 0.46
N TYR A 63 -4.68 1.32 1.23
CA TYR A 63 -4.03 2.54 0.74
C TYR A 63 -2.51 2.46 0.85
N PHE A 64 -1.84 3.06 -0.12
CA PHE A 64 -0.46 3.53 0.00
C PHE A 64 -0.48 5.06 -0.07
N ASP A 65 -0.17 5.71 1.05
CA ASP A 65 -0.33 7.16 1.22
C ASP A 65 -1.75 7.62 0.81
N GLU A 66 -1.89 8.44 -0.23
CA GLU A 66 -3.17 8.93 -0.75
C GLU A 66 -3.80 8.05 -1.84
N LEU A 67 -3.11 7.02 -2.34
CA LEU A 67 -3.61 6.14 -3.40
C LEU A 67 -4.26 4.87 -2.86
N CYS A 68 -5.38 4.49 -3.45
CA CYS A 68 -6.07 3.23 -3.15
C CYS A 68 -5.57 2.12 -4.09
N LEU A 69 -5.32 0.93 -3.55
CA LEU A 69 -5.07 -0.26 -4.34
C LEU A 69 -6.38 -0.74 -4.97
N GLU A 70 -6.40 -0.87 -6.29
CA GLU A 70 -7.57 -1.29 -7.05
C GLU A 70 -7.27 -2.54 -7.89
N PRO A 71 -8.22 -3.48 -8.02
CA PRO A 71 -8.13 -4.54 -9.01
C PRO A 71 -8.07 -3.95 -10.43
N ALA A 72 -7.15 -4.45 -11.27
CA ALA A 72 -6.93 -3.91 -12.62
C ALA A 72 -8.13 -4.08 -13.55
N ASP A 73 -8.87 -5.18 -13.41
CA ASP A 73 -10.12 -5.41 -14.13
C ASP A 73 -11.26 -5.02 -13.20
N GLY A 74 -11.82 -3.82 -13.35
CA GLY A 74 -12.99 -3.33 -12.61
C GLY A 74 -14.29 -4.11 -12.85
N LYS A 75 -14.20 -5.40 -13.16
CA LYS A 75 -15.31 -6.36 -13.25
C LYS A 75 -15.20 -7.34 -12.08
N LEU A 76 -15.80 -6.96 -10.96
CA LEU A 76 -16.47 -7.93 -10.09
C LEU A 76 -17.93 -8.00 -10.52
#